data_AF-A0A504Y9Q7-F1
#
_entry.id   AF-A0A504Y9Q7-F1
#
_cell.length_a   1.000
_cell.length_b   1.000
_cell.length_c   1.000
_cell.angle_alpha   90.00
_cell.angle_beta   90.00
_cell.angle_gamma   90.00
#
_symmetry.space_group_name_H-M   'P 1'
#
loop_
_entity.id
_entity.type
_entity.pdbx_description
1 polymer ?
#
loop_
_entity_poly.entity_id
_entity_poly.type
_entity_poly.pdbx_seq_one_letter_code
_entity_poly.pdbx_strand_id
1 'polypeptide(L)'
;MQAERIRFILTDYVRIRIEKIERFAEHILAEERARPESEAPHLTAEEFLFAKAYTSSIKEYLRNVILNRLPANMQTVKDEDLALQPTSFCESIAFHPCEHSYVLCRVLSRIDSVQVSDYTNSESQSSITSLTLEPEEQHLLPFSSIQRHVENGDVILI
;
A
#
# COMPACT_ATOMS: atom_id res chain seq x y z
N MET A 1 25.07 6.09 23.23
CA MET A 1 23.70 6.60 23.46
C MET A 1 23.05 7.25 22.23
N GLN A 2 23.50 8.40 21.70
CA GLN A 2 22.82 9.05 20.54
C GLN A 2 22.93 8.23 19.24
N ALA A 3 24.12 7.71 18.92
CA ALA A 3 24.33 6.85 17.75
C ALA A 3 23.51 5.55 17.79
N GLU A 4 23.25 5.02 18.99
CA GLU A 4 22.40 3.83 19.18
C GLU A 4 20.94 4.14 18.92
N ARG A 5 20.45 5.31 19.34
CA ARG A 5 19.08 5.77 19.06
C ARG A 5 18.84 5.91 17.55
N ILE A 6 19.78 6.53 16.83
CA ILE A 6 19.70 6.66 15.37
C ILE A 6 19.70 5.29 14.70
N ARG A 7 20.61 4.40 15.14
CA ARG A 7 20.68 3.02 14.61
C ARG A 7 19.39 2.26 14.85
N PHE A 8 18.80 2.39 16.03
CA PHE A 8 17.54 1.76 16.37
C PHE A 8 16.42 2.23 15.42
N ILE A 9 16.24 3.55 15.29
CA ILE A 9 15.20 4.13 14.42
C ILE A 9 15.37 3.67 12.97
N LEU A 10 16.61 3.70 12.45
CA LEU A 10 16.89 3.26 11.07
C LEU A 10 16.60 1.77 10.89
N THR A 11 17.01 0.94 11.85
CA THR A 11 16.80 -0.51 11.79
C THR A 11 15.31 -0.85 11.84
N ASP A 12 14.57 -0.18 12.72
CA ASP A 12 13.13 -0.37 12.87
C ASP A 12 12.37 0.08 11.61
N TYR A 13 12.73 1.24 11.06
CA TYR A 13 12.17 1.75 9.81
C TYR A 13 12.37 0.77 8.64
N VAL A 14 13.59 0.28 8.43
CA VAL A 14 13.90 -0.68 7.37
C VAL A 14 13.17 -2.01 7.60
N ARG A 15 13.13 -2.50 8.84
CA ARG A 15 12.42 -3.74 9.19
C ARG A 15 10.94 -3.67 8.82
N ILE A 16 10.26 -2.58 9.19
CA ILE A 16 8.83 -2.39 8.88
C ILE A 16 8.62 -2.30 7.37
N ARG A 17 9.52 -1.65 6.63
CA ARG A 17 9.45 -1.61 5.16
C ARG A 17 9.57 -3.00 4.54
N ILE A 18 10.54 -3.81 4.99
CA ILE A 18 10.70 -5.18 4.52
C ILE A 18 9.46 -6.03 4.82
N GLU A 19 8.88 -5.92 6.01
CA GLU A 19 7.64 -6.64 6.37
C GLU A 19 6.47 -6.27 5.43
N LYS A 20 6.32 -4.98 5.10
CA LYS A 20 5.31 -4.52 4.12
C LYS A 20 5.61 -5.07 2.73
N ILE A 21 6.88 -5.09 2.31
CA ILE A 21 7.29 -5.66 1.03
C ILE A 21 6.98 -7.15 0.97
N GLU A 22 7.27 -7.92 2.02
CA GLU A 22 6.96 -9.35 2.09
C GLU A 22 5.46 -9.63 1.98
N ARG A 23 4.63 -8.77 2.58
CA ARG A 23 3.17 -8.91 2.55
C ARG A 23 2.54 -8.54 1.22
N PHE A 24 3.08 -7.53 0.54
CA PHE A 24 2.49 -6.93 -0.66
C PHE A 24 3.41 -6.99 -1.88
N ALA A 25 4.32 -7.98 -1.93
CA ALA A 25 5.42 -8.03 -2.90
C ALA A 25 4.97 -7.93 -4.37
N GLU A 26 3.92 -8.67 -4.74
CA GLU A 26 3.40 -8.67 -6.12
C GLU A 26 2.76 -7.32 -6.48
N HIS A 27 1.99 -6.75 -5.56
CA HIS A 27 1.33 -5.45 -5.74
C HIS A 27 2.36 -4.32 -5.93
N ILE A 28 3.36 -4.25 -5.04
CA ILE A 28 4.39 -3.22 -5.11
C ILE A 28 5.23 -3.35 -6.39
N LEU A 29 5.55 -4.58 -6.81
CA LEU A 29 6.27 -4.80 -8.07
C LEU A 29 5.43 -4.43 -9.31
N ALA A 30 4.11 -4.58 -9.24
CA ALA A 30 3.21 -4.14 -10.31
C ALA A 30 3.12 -2.61 -10.36
N GLU A 31 3.00 -1.96 -9.21
CA GLU A 31 2.99 -0.50 -9.08
C GLU A 31 4.29 0.12 -9.61
N GLU A 32 5.45 -0.41 -9.21
CA GLU A 32 6.75 0.08 -9.67
C GLU A 32 6.96 -0.11 -11.18
N ARG A 33 6.30 -1.09 -11.81
CA ARG A 33 6.31 -1.26 -13.28
C ARG A 33 5.35 -0.32 -13.99
N ALA A 34 4.23 0.02 -13.35
CA ALA A 34 3.23 0.94 -13.89
C ALA A 34 3.61 2.42 -13.69
N ARG A 35 4.57 2.69 -12.80
CA ARG A 35 5.07 4.01 -12.46
C ARG A 35 5.63 4.76 -13.69
N PRO A 36 5.28 6.04 -13.88
CA PRO A 36 5.90 6.85 -14.92
C PRO A 36 7.37 7.19 -14.58
N GLU A 37 8.25 7.25 -15.58
CA GLU A 37 9.67 7.58 -15.38
C GLU A 37 9.92 8.96 -14.75
N SER A 38 8.92 9.85 -14.79
CA SER A 38 8.98 11.20 -14.19
C SER A 38 8.83 11.21 -12.67
N GLU A 39 8.32 10.13 -12.07
CA GLU A 39 8.10 10.04 -10.63
C GLU A 39 9.36 9.51 -9.92
N ALA A 40 9.49 9.71 -8.62
CA ALA A 40 10.55 9.09 -7.84
C ALA A 40 10.21 7.61 -7.55
N PRO A 41 11.18 6.70 -7.51
CA PRO A 41 10.92 5.30 -7.16
C PRO A 41 10.45 5.18 -5.69
N HIS A 42 9.43 4.36 -5.45
CA HIS A 42 8.92 4.09 -4.09
C HIS A 42 9.84 3.14 -3.31
N LEU A 43 10.59 2.32 -4.05
CA LEU A 43 11.55 1.36 -3.53
C LEU A 43 12.99 1.81 -3.80
N THR A 44 13.87 1.50 -2.85
CA THR A 44 15.32 1.49 -3.11
C THR A 44 15.69 0.34 -4.06
N ALA A 45 16.88 0.42 -4.67
CA ALA A 45 17.36 -0.62 -5.59
C ALA A 45 17.48 -1.98 -4.88
N GLU A 46 17.94 -1.99 -3.63
CA GLU A 46 18.08 -3.18 -2.80
C GLU A 46 16.72 -3.78 -2.43
N GLU A 47 15.74 -2.94 -2.07
CA GLU A 47 14.37 -3.38 -1.78
C GLU A 47 13.69 -3.98 -3.01
N PHE A 48 13.89 -3.38 -4.18
CA PHE A 48 13.36 -3.91 -5.43
C PHE A 48 13.96 -5.28 -5.78
N LEU A 49 15.27 -5.44 -5.63
CA LEU A 49 15.96 -6.72 -5.83
C LEU A 49 15.47 -7.78 -4.83
N PHE A 50 15.30 -7.39 -3.56
CA PHE A 50 14.74 -8.26 -2.52
C PHE A 50 13.32 -8.72 -2.89
N ALA A 51 12.41 -7.80 -3.23
CA ALA A 51 11.03 -8.10 -3.59
C ALA A 51 10.94 -9.09 -4.78
N LYS A 52 11.81 -8.90 -5.79
CA LYS A 52 11.89 -9.78 -6.96
C LYS A 52 12.38 -11.18 -6.59
N ALA A 53 13.45 -11.27 -5.79
CA ALA A 53 14.01 -12.54 -5.34
C ALA A 53 13.03 -13.31 -4.43
N TYR A 54 12.37 -12.59 -3.51
CA TYR A 54 11.37 -13.13 -2.60
C TYR A 54 10.17 -13.73 -3.34
N THR A 55 9.55 -12.95 -4.23
CA THR A 55 8.41 -13.41 -5.04
C THR A 55 8.79 -14.63 -5.89
N SER A 56 9.97 -14.62 -6.51
CA SER A 56 10.45 -15.75 -7.33
C SER A 56 10.62 -17.02 -6.49
N SER A 57 11.20 -16.88 -5.30
CA SER A 57 11.43 -18.00 -4.37
C SER A 57 10.12 -18.62 -3.87
N ILE A 58 9.12 -17.79 -3.55
CA ILE A 58 7.79 -18.26 -3.15
C ILE A 58 7.09 -18.98 -4.29
N LYS A 59 7.10 -18.41 -5.50
CA LYS A 59 6.49 -19.04 -6.69
C LYS A 59 7.14 -20.40 -6.98
N GLU A 60 8.46 -20.50 -6.88
CA GLU A 60 9.19 -21.75 -7.06
C GLU A 60 8.82 -22.79 -5.98
N TYR A 61 8.79 -22.37 -4.72
CA TYR A 61 8.40 -23.25 -3.61
C TYR A 61 6.96 -23.76 -3.77
N LEU A 62 6.02 -22.87 -4.07
CA LEU A 62 4.61 -23.21 -4.30
C LEU A 62 4.47 -24.18 -5.47
N ARG A 63 5.23 -23.95 -6.55
CA ARG A 63 5.25 -24.82 -7.73
C ARG A 63 5.69 -26.23 -7.36
N ASN A 64 6.80 -26.35 -6.64
CA ASN A 64 7.42 -27.63 -6.30
C ASN A 64 6.60 -28.43 -5.28
N VAL A 65 6.00 -27.76 -4.29
CA VAL A 65 5.27 -28.43 -3.21
C VAL A 65 3.82 -28.73 -3.59
N ILE A 66 3.14 -27.80 -4.25
CA ILE A 66 1.69 -27.86 -4.48
C ILE A 66 1.37 -27.99 -5.97
N LEU A 67 1.74 -27.01 -6.80
CA LEU A 67 1.20 -26.90 -8.16
C LEU A 67 1.54 -28.13 -9.03
N ASN A 68 2.76 -28.66 -8.92
CA ASN A 68 3.16 -29.86 -9.67
C ASN A 68 2.36 -31.13 -9.31
N ARG A 69 1.65 -31.12 -8.18
CA ARG A 69 0.82 -32.24 -7.72
C ARG A 69 -0.66 -32.05 -8.07
N LEU A 70 -1.05 -30.87 -8.55
CA LEU A 70 -2.42 -30.58 -8.97
C LEU A 70 -2.68 -31.11 -10.39
N PRO A 71 -3.95 -31.34 -10.77
CA PRO A 71 -4.33 -31.63 -12.14
C PRO A 71 -3.88 -30.52 -13.11
N ALA A 72 -3.59 -30.86 -14.37
CA ALA A 72 -2.95 -29.97 -15.36
C ALA A 72 -3.63 -28.59 -15.53
N ASN A 73 -4.95 -28.52 -15.37
CA ASN A 73 -5.74 -27.29 -15.45
C ASN A 73 -5.62 -26.36 -14.21
N MET A 74 -4.94 -26.80 -13.15
CA MET A 74 -4.75 -26.07 -11.90
C MET A 74 -3.26 -25.85 -11.55
N GLN A 75 -2.34 -26.20 -12.45
CA GLN A 75 -0.89 -26.05 -12.21
C GLN A 75 -0.37 -24.65 -12.53
N THR A 76 -1.16 -23.81 -13.19
CA THR A 76 -0.81 -22.44 -13.55
C THR A 76 -1.46 -21.46 -12.60
N VAL A 77 -0.65 -20.68 -11.89
CA VAL A 77 -1.08 -19.41 -11.30
C VAL A 77 -1.03 -18.39 -12.43
N LYS A 78 -2.19 -17.94 -12.91
CA LYS A 78 -2.23 -16.95 -13.99
C LYS A 78 -1.78 -15.61 -13.43
N ASP A 79 -0.72 -15.05 -14.01
CA ASP A 79 -0.29 -13.68 -13.71
C ASP A 79 -1.30 -12.64 -14.28
N GLU A 80 -2.25 -13.08 -15.10
CA GLU A 80 -3.27 -12.27 -15.77
C GLU A 80 -4.40 -11.82 -14.81
N ASP A 81 -4.57 -12.51 -13.67
CA ASP A 81 -5.46 -12.11 -12.57
C ASP A 81 -4.77 -11.10 -11.61
N LEU A 82 -3.55 -10.64 -11.94
CA LEU A 82 -2.78 -9.63 -11.19
C LEU A 82 -2.91 -8.21 -11.77
N ALA A 83 -3.51 -8.05 -12.95
CA ALA A 83 -3.63 -6.76 -13.62
C ALA A 83 -5.09 -6.47 -13.98
N LEU A 84 -5.66 -5.49 -13.25
CA LEU A 84 -6.85 -4.71 -13.61
C LEU A 84 -8.23 -5.36 -13.38
N GLN A 85 -8.74 -5.27 -12.15
CA GLN A 85 -10.00 -4.55 -11.82
C GLN A 85 -10.34 -4.66 -10.32
N PRO A 86 -10.71 -3.57 -9.63
CA PRO A 86 -11.08 -3.57 -8.20
C PRO A 86 -12.55 -4.00 -7.98
N THR A 87 -13.05 -4.94 -8.77
CA THR A 87 -14.46 -5.36 -8.71
C THR A 87 -14.61 -6.85 -8.98
N SER A 88 -14.10 -7.67 -8.08
CA SER A 88 -14.83 -8.83 -7.56
C SER A 88 -14.00 -9.54 -6.50
N PHE A 89 -14.70 -9.94 -5.46
CA PHE A 89 -14.18 -10.60 -4.28
C PHE A 89 -13.62 -11.96 -4.71
N CYS A 90 -12.29 -12.13 -4.70
CA CYS A 90 -11.54 -13.37 -4.99
C CYS A 90 -11.17 -13.66 -6.46
N GLU A 91 -10.23 -12.90 -7.04
CA GLU A 91 -9.47 -13.37 -8.23
C GLU A 91 -7.95 -13.13 -8.17
N SER A 92 -7.43 -12.35 -7.22
CA SER A 92 -5.98 -12.11 -7.09
C SER A 92 -5.37 -12.84 -5.89
N ILE A 93 -4.34 -13.66 -6.11
CA ILE A 93 -3.49 -14.19 -5.02
C ILE A 93 -2.66 -13.07 -4.40
N ALA A 94 -2.47 -11.95 -5.11
CA ALA A 94 -1.77 -10.79 -4.59
C ALA A 94 -2.62 -10.09 -3.51
N PHE A 95 -2.04 -9.97 -2.32
CA PHE A 95 -2.58 -9.08 -1.30
C PHE A 95 -2.40 -7.62 -1.75
N HIS A 96 -3.43 -6.81 -1.53
CA HIS A 96 -3.44 -5.40 -1.82
C HIS A 96 -3.58 -4.60 -0.51
N PRO A 97 -2.85 -3.49 -0.35
CA PRO A 97 -3.09 -2.55 0.74
C PRO A 97 -4.53 -2.01 0.68
N CYS A 98 -5.15 -1.81 1.85
CA CYS A 98 -6.47 -1.18 1.92
C CYS A 98 -6.31 0.33 2.05
N GLU A 99 -6.57 1.08 0.98
CA GLU A 99 -6.44 2.55 0.96
C GLU A 99 -7.51 3.25 1.80
N HIS A 100 -8.65 2.61 2.04
CA HIS A 100 -9.73 3.16 2.87
C HIS A 100 -9.55 2.87 4.36
N SER A 101 -8.37 2.40 4.77
CA SER A 101 -8.05 2.24 6.19
C SER A 101 -8.01 3.60 6.87
N TYR A 102 -8.71 3.72 8.00
CA TYR A 102 -8.72 4.95 8.79
C TYR A 102 -7.42 5.11 9.58
N VAL A 103 -6.85 6.28 9.50
CA VAL A 103 -5.60 6.65 10.18
C VAL A 103 -5.79 7.92 10.99
N LEU A 104 -5.11 7.99 12.13
CA LEU A 104 -4.99 9.23 12.88
C LEU A 104 -3.92 10.09 12.22
N CYS A 105 -4.26 11.34 11.98
CA CYS A 105 -3.34 12.29 11.39
C CYS A 105 -3.40 13.64 12.09
N ARG A 106 -2.29 14.35 12.07
CA ARG A 106 -2.19 15.76 12.50
C ARG A 106 -1.78 16.62 11.32
N VAL A 107 -2.48 17.73 11.20
CA VAL A 107 -2.34 18.68 10.11
C VAL A 107 -1.24 19.68 10.48
N LEU A 108 -0.26 19.89 9.61
CA LEU A 108 0.82 20.85 9.81
C LEU A 108 0.56 22.18 9.09
N SER A 109 -0.04 22.10 7.90
CA SER A 109 -0.41 23.24 7.06
C SER A 109 -1.91 23.23 6.80
N ARG A 110 -2.53 24.41 6.69
CA ARG A 110 -3.96 24.53 6.38
C ARG A 110 -4.26 23.89 5.02
N ILE A 111 -5.25 22.99 4.97
CA ILE A 111 -5.72 22.36 3.73
C ILE A 111 -7.20 22.65 3.55
N ASP A 112 -7.53 23.36 2.47
CA ASP A 112 -8.91 23.64 2.11
C ASP A 112 -9.41 22.55 1.15
N SER A 113 -10.53 21.88 1.49
CA SER A 113 -11.28 20.93 0.63
C SER A 113 -10.73 19.49 0.51
N VAL A 114 -10.51 18.81 1.62
CA VAL A 114 -10.29 17.35 1.65
C VAL A 114 -11.61 16.63 1.38
N GLN A 115 -11.63 15.73 0.39
CA GLN A 115 -12.82 14.95 0.03
C GLN A 115 -12.88 13.65 0.83
N VAL A 116 -13.96 13.46 1.58
CA VAL A 116 -14.21 12.27 2.39
C VAL A 116 -15.54 11.67 1.99
N SER A 117 -15.58 10.34 1.75
CA SER A 117 -16.82 9.62 1.49
C SER A 117 -17.59 9.40 2.80
N ASP A 118 -18.82 9.92 2.87
CA ASP A 118 -19.73 9.65 3.98
C ASP A 118 -20.68 8.50 3.61
N TYR A 119 -20.68 7.45 4.43
CA TYR A 119 -21.52 6.26 4.28
C TYR A 119 -22.75 6.27 5.21
N THR A 120 -22.95 7.33 6.00
CA THR A 120 -24.01 7.38 7.01
C THR A 120 -25.41 7.64 6.44
N ASN A 121 -25.51 8.11 5.19
CA ASN A 121 -26.81 8.33 4.54
C ASN A 121 -27.26 7.10 3.75
N SER A 122 -28.28 6.43 4.30
CA SER A 122 -28.95 5.21 3.80
C SER A 122 -29.72 5.38 2.47
N GLU A 123 -29.55 6.47 1.74
CA GLU A 123 -30.16 6.71 0.43
C GLU A 123 -29.08 6.93 -0.64
N SER A 124 -28.50 5.83 -1.10
CA SER A 124 -28.04 5.60 -2.49
C SER A 124 -27.06 6.57 -3.16
N GLN A 125 -26.49 7.56 -2.47
CA GLN A 125 -25.39 8.37 -3.00
C GLN A 125 -24.33 8.56 -1.92
N SER A 126 -23.15 8.00 -2.17
CA SER A 126 -21.91 8.33 -1.44
C SER A 126 -21.76 9.85 -1.46
N SER A 127 -22.14 10.51 -0.38
CA SER A 127 -22.05 11.96 -0.29
C SER A 127 -20.59 12.28 -0.03
N ILE A 128 -19.93 12.94 -0.99
CA ILE A 128 -18.55 13.41 -0.82
C ILE A 128 -18.64 14.70 0.00
N THR A 129 -18.15 14.66 1.23
CA THR A 129 -18.09 15.83 2.11
C THR A 129 -16.72 16.47 1.96
N SER A 130 -16.71 17.78 1.64
CA SER A 130 -15.47 18.58 1.66
C SER A 130 -15.21 19.09 3.08
N LEU A 131 -14.09 18.69 3.67
CA LEU A 131 -13.63 19.16 4.97
C LEU A 131 -12.49 20.17 4.81
N THR A 132 -12.49 21.20 5.64
CA THR A 132 -11.33 22.11 5.79
C THR A 132 -10.56 21.68 7.02
N LEU A 133 -9.26 21.47 6.87
CA LEU A 133 -8.36 21.04 7.94
C LEU A 133 -7.53 22.23 8.41
N GLU A 134 -7.67 22.59 9.68
CA GLU A 134 -6.89 23.66 10.29
C GLU A 134 -5.58 23.09 10.89
N PRO A 135 -4.50 23.88 10.94
CA PRO A 135 -3.21 23.43 11.44
C PRO A 135 -3.26 23.05 12.94
N GLU A 136 -2.46 22.07 13.33
CA GLU A 136 -2.39 21.44 14.66
C GLU A 136 -3.63 20.64 15.08
N GLU A 137 -4.68 20.57 14.25
CA GLU A 137 -5.83 19.70 14.51
C GLU A 137 -5.50 18.23 14.21
N GLN A 138 -6.15 17.35 14.97
CA GLN A 138 -6.06 15.90 14.81
C GLN A 138 -7.37 15.36 14.25
N HIS A 139 -7.27 14.54 13.21
CA HIS A 139 -8.42 13.95 12.55
C HIS A 139 -8.26 12.44 12.37
N LEU A 140 -9.39 11.74 12.33
CA LEU A 140 -9.48 10.34 11.97
C LEU A 140 -10.10 10.28 10.57
N LEU A 141 -9.29 10.02 9.55
CA LEU A 141 -9.68 10.07 8.14
C LEU A 141 -9.21 8.81 7.40
N PRO A 142 -9.90 8.39 6.32
CA PRO A 142 -9.40 7.33 5.47
C PRO A 142 -8.11 7.76 4.76
N PHE A 143 -7.12 6.86 4.69
CA PHE A 143 -5.80 7.15 4.11
C PHE A 143 -5.89 7.63 2.65
N SER A 144 -6.82 7.07 1.86
CA SER A 144 -7.09 7.47 0.47
C SER A 144 -7.36 8.97 0.29
N SER A 145 -7.98 9.61 1.28
CA SER A 145 -8.31 11.04 1.22
C SER A 145 -7.13 11.95 1.53
N ILE A 146 -6.13 11.45 2.26
CA ILE A 146 -5.00 12.24 2.75
C ILE A 146 -3.65 11.82 2.16
N GLN A 147 -3.59 10.77 1.33
CA GLN A 147 -2.35 10.21 0.77
C GLN A 147 -1.43 11.29 0.16
N ARG A 148 -1.97 12.12 -0.75
CA ARG A 148 -1.19 13.19 -1.40
C ARG A 148 -0.67 14.23 -0.41
N HIS A 149 -1.45 14.52 0.63
CA HIS A 149 -1.04 15.47 1.67
C HIS A 149 0.05 14.89 2.58
N VAL A 150 0.07 13.57 2.78
CA VAL A 150 1.17 12.88 3.46
C VAL A 150 2.44 12.88 2.61
N GLU A 151 2.33 12.65 1.31
CA GLU A 151 3.47 12.69 0.37
C GLU A 151 4.11 14.08 0.29
N ASN A 152 3.29 15.14 0.31
CA ASN A 152 3.75 16.52 0.32
C ASN A 152 4.31 16.98 1.68
N GLY A 153 4.02 16.24 2.76
CA GLY A 153 4.43 16.60 4.12
C GLY A 153 3.52 17.62 4.81
N ASP A 154 2.33 17.89 4.28
CA ASP A 154 1.32 18.78 4.87
C ASP A 154 0.65 18.12 6.10
N VAL A 155 0.62 16.79 6.13
CA VAL A 155 -0.02 15.97 7.15
C VAL A 155 0.94 14.90 7.64
N ILE A 156 0.95 14.67 8.95
CA ILE A 156 1.70 13.56 9.56
C ILE A 156 0.75 12.52 10.14
N LEU A 157 1.14 11.26 10.06
CA LEU A 157 0.42 10.15 10.70
C LEU A 157 0.88 10.00 12.16
N ILE A 158 -0.06 9.64 13.06
CA ILE A 158 0.18 9.46 14.51
C ILE A 158 -0.16 8.03 14.92
#